data_AF-A0A937VBB5-F1
#
_entry.id   AF-A0A937VBB5-F1
#
_cell.length_a   1.000
_cell.length_b   1.000
_cell.length_c   1.000
_cell.angle_alpha   90.00
_cell.angle_beta   90.00
_cell.angle_gamma   90.00
#
_symmetry.space_group_name_H-M   'P 1'
#
loop_
_entity.id
_entity.type
_entity.pdbx_description
1 polymer ?
#
loop_
_entity_poly.entity_id
_entity_poly.type
_entity_poly.pdbx_seq_one_letter_code
_entity_poly.pdbx_strand_id
1 'polypeptide(L)' 'VQTLDRSINTQLTVMFTLVALLLFGGVTTQHFVTVLLIGVFSGTYSSLFNAAQILIVWENREWRTWFRRGRPAPA' A
#
# COMPACT_ATOMS: atom_id res chain seq x y z
N VAL A 1 7.73 -4.87 -11.95
CA VAL A 1 7.48 -6.02 -11.04
C VAL A 1 8.62 -6.24 -10.04
N GLN A 2 9.89 -6.19 -10.46
CA GLN A 2 11.05 -6.49 -9.61
C GLN A 2 11.18 -5.66 -8.30
N THR A 3 10.68 -4.42 -8.27
CA THR A 3 10.69 -3.56 -7.08
C THR A 3 9.43 -3.67 -6.21
N LEU A 4 8.31 -4.13 -6.78
CA LEU A 4 7.05 -4.34 -6.06
C LEU A 4 7.14 -5.56 -5.14
N ASP A 5 7.77 -6.64 -5.60
CA ASP A 5 7.94 -7.83 -4.77
C ASP A 5 8.78 -7.55 -3.52
N ARG A 6 9.84 -6.73 -3.68
CA ARG A 6 10.69 -6.32 -2.56
C ARG A 6 9.94 -5.44 -1.55
N SER A 7 9.11 -4.51 -2.03
CA SER A 7 8.33 -3.62 -1.15
C SER A 7 7.14 -4.30 -0.48
N ILE A 8 6.57 -5.33 -1.11
CA ILE A 8 5.56 -6.20 -0.50
C ILE A 8 6.20 -7.06 0.59
N ASN A 9 7.37 -7.65 0.32
CA ASN A 9 8.07 -8.48 1.29
C ASN A 9 8.47 -7.72 2.56
N THR A 10 8.93 -6.47 2.44
CA THR A 10 9.23 -5.62 3.60
C THR A 10 7.98 -5.25 4.40
N GLN A 11 6.85 -4.98 3.75
CA GLN A 11 5.59 -4.69 4.47
C GLN A 11 5.05 -5.92 5.21
N LEU A 12 5.10 -7.11 4.58
CA LEU A 12 4.72 -8.38 5.23
C LEU A 12 5.58 -8.70 6.45
N THR A 13 6.90 -8.51 6.34
CA THR A 13 7.80 -8.73 7.48
C THR A 13 7.56 -7.74 8.61
N VAL A 14 7.24 -6.47 8.33
CA VAL A 14 6.85 -5.49 9.37
C VAL A 14 5.54 -5.87 10.06
N MET A 15 4.51 -6.31 9.32
CA MET A 15 3.28 -6.80 9.95
C MET A 15 3.54 -8.01 10.83
N PHE A 16 4.36 -8.96 10.36
CA PHE A 16 4.69 -10.18 11.11
C PHE A 16 5.44 -9.86 12.41
N THR A 17 6.43 -8.97 12.37
CA THR A 17 7.18 -8.57 13.56
C THR A 17 6.33 -7.80 14.57
N LEU A 18 5.40 -6.95 14.13
CA LEU A 18 4.48 -6.24 15.02
C LEU A 18 3.51 -7.18 15.72
N VAL A 19 2.98 -8.18 15.01
CA VAL A 19 2.12 -9.23 15.61
C VAL A 19 2.92 -10.06 16.62
N ALA A 20 4.16 -10.43 16.29
CA ALA A 20 5.03 -11.13 17.24
C ALA A 20 5.32 -10.27 18.48
N LEU A 21 5.60 -8.97 18.32
CA LEU A 21 5.79 -8.05 19.44
C LEU A 21 4.52 -7.84 20.28
N LEU A 22 3.34 -7.92 19.67
CA LEU A 22 2.06 -7.84 20.39
C LEU A 22 1.83 -9.08 21.27
N LEU A 23 2.22 -10.26 20.78
CA LEU A 23 2.03 -11.55 21.46
C LEU A 23 3.12 -11.87 22.49
N PHE A 24 4.38 -11.54 22.18
CA PHE A 24 5.55 -11.86 23.00
C PHE A 24 6.16 -10.64 23.72
N GLY A 25 5.63 -9.44 23.50
CA GLY A 25 6.06 -8.22 24.18
C GLY A 25 5.59 -8.13 25.62
N GLY A 26 6.32 -7.37 26.44
CA GLY A 26 5.92 -7.09 27.82
C GLY A 26 4.81 -6.04 27.92
N VAL A 27 4.16 -5.97 29.09
CA VAL A 27 3.05 -5.04 29.38
C VAL A 27 3.37 -3.58 29.08
N THR A 28 4.63 -3.17 29.23
CA THR A 28 5.07 -1.78 28.96
C THR A 28 5.12 -1.47 27.46
N THR A 29 5.52 -2.44 26.62
CA THR A 29 5.62 -2.28 25.17
C THR A 29 4.30 -2.61 24.47
N GLN A 30 3.42 -3.37 25.11
CA GLN A 30 2.14 -3.79 24.53
C GLN A 30 1.27 -2.58 24.13
N HIS A 31 1.15 -1.55 24.98
CA HIS A 31 0.40 -0.33 24.64
C HIS A 31 1.04 0.44 23.47
N PHE A 32 2.36 0.56 23.46
CA PHE A 32 3.09 1.21 22.37
C PHE A 32 2.91 0.47 21.04
N VAL A 33 3.12 -0.85 21.05
CA VAL A 33 2.97 -1.72 19.87
C VAL A 33 1.52 -1.74 19.39
N THR A 34 0.53 -1.65 20.27
CA THR A 34 -0.89 -1.60 19.86
C THR A 34 -1.20 -0.32 19.06
N VAL A 35 -0.72 0.84 19.52
CA VAL A 35 -0.87 2.11 18.76
C VAL A 35 -0.09 2.05 17.44
N LEU A 36 1.11 1.48 17.48
CA LEU A 36 1.97 1.32 16.30
C LEU A 36 1.37 0.35 15.28
N LEU A 37 0.71 -0.72 15.75
CA LEU A 37 -0.02 -1.66 14.93
C LEU A 37 -1.15 -0.95 14.18
N ILE A 38 -1.96 -0.13 14.87
CA ILE A 38 -3.04 0.64 14.24
C ILE A 38 -2.48 1.64 13.20
N GLY A 39 -1.40 2.35 13.53
CA GLY A 39 -0.76 3.30 12.64
C GLY A 39 -0.18 2.63 11.38
N VAL A 40 0.50 1.50 11.56
CA VAL A 40 1.03 0.71 10.45
C VAL A 40 -0.09 0.06 9.65
N PHE A 41 -1.15 -0.48 10.27
CA PHE A 41 -2.29 -1.04 9.54
C PHE A 41 -2.91 0.01 8.61
N SER A 42 -3.13 1.23 9.12
CA SER A 42 -3.66 2.35 8.33
C SER A 42 -2.70 2.79 7.22
N GLY A 43 -1.39 2.91 7.52
CA GLY A 43 -0.37 3.31 6.56
C GLY A 43 -0.09 2.27 5.47
N THR A 44 -0.06 0.99 5.84
CA THR A 44 0.14 -0.15 4.94
C THR A 44 -1.05 -0.34 4.03
N TYR A 45 -2.29 -0.30 4.54
CA TYR A 45 -3.49 -0.35 3.68
C TYR A 45 -3.52 0.82 2.70
N SER A 46 -3.28 2.05 3.16
CA SER A 46 -3.27 3.21 2.27
C SER A 46 -2.16 3.11 1.21
N SER A 47 -0.96 2.68 1.58
CA SER A 47 0.16 2.56 0.64
C SER A 47 -0.03 1.42 -0.36
N LEU A 48 -0.43 0.23 0.09
CA LEU A 48 -0.59 -0.94 -0.78
C LEU A 48 -1.79 -0.78 -1.73
N PHE A 49 -2.91 -0.27 -1.23
CA PHE A 49 -4.12 -0.12 -2.04
C PHE A 49 -3.99 1.04 -3.05
N ASN A 50 -3.38 2.15 -2.65
CA ASN A 50 -3.16 3.28 -3.55
C ASN A 50 -2.06 2.98 -4.58
N ALA A 51 -0.98 2.28 -4.20
CA ALA A 51 0.04 1.82 -5.15
C ALA A 51 -0.50 0.76 -6.12
N ALA A 52 -1.36 -0.18 -5.67
CA ALA A 52 -2.00 -1.16 -6.55
C ALA A 52 -3.00 -0.50 -7.51
N GLN A 53 -3.80 0.46 -7.05
CA GLN A 53 -4.71 1.23 -7.91
C GLN A 53 -3.94 2.04 -8.97
N ILE A 54 -2.83 2.68 -8.59
CA ILE A 54 -1.93 3.39 -9.50
C ILE A 54 -1.29 2.44 -10.53
N LEU A 55 -0.90 1.23 -10.13
CA LEU A 55 -0.36 0.22 -11.04
C LEU A 55 -1.42 -0.20 -12.08
N ILE A 56 -2.67 -0.42 -11.65
CA ILE A 56 -3.78 -0.79 -12.53
C ILE A 56 -4.10 0.33 -13.53
N VAL A 57 -4.12 1.59 -13.09
CA VAL A 57 -4.28 2.76 -13.98
C VAL A 57 -3.14 2.86 -14.99
N TRP A 58 -1.91 2.52 -14.58
CA TRP A 58 -0.74 2.52 -15.45
C TRP A 58 -0.78 1.37 -16.47
N GLU A 59 -1.20 0.18 -16.04
CA GLU A 59 -1.33 -1.03 -16.86
C GLU A 59 -2.47 -0.92 -17.89
N ASN A 60 -3.61 -0.31 -17.51
CA ASN A 60 -4.70 0.01 -18.44
C ASN A 60 -4.33 1.10 -19.48
N ARG A 61 -3.12 1.70 -19.42
CA ARG A 61 -2.63 2.76 -20.32
C ARG A 61 -3.64 3.91 -20.53
N GLU A 62 -4.49 4.21 -19.54
CA GLU A 62 -5.53 5.24 -19.65
C GLU A 62 -4.95 6.66 -19.78
N TRP A 63 -3.68 6.84 -19.44
CA TRP A 63 -2.90 8.04 -19.79
C TRP A 63 -3.01 8.40 -21.29
N ARG A 64 -3.15 7.40 -22.18
CA ARG A 64 -3.28 7.63 -23.63
C ARG A 64 -4.70 7.97 -24.08
N THR A 65 -5.74 7.60 -23.31
CA THR A 65 -7.14 7.92 -23.61
C THR A 65 -7.59 9.23 -22.98
N TRP A 66 -7.00 9.64 -21.85
CA TRP A 66 -7.27 10.94 -21.22
C TRP A 66 -6.85 12.11 -22.11
N PHE A 67 -5.67 12.06 -22.74
CA PHE A 67 -5.24 13.05 -23.74
C PHE A 67 -5.98 12.94 -25.10
N ARG A 68 -6.71 11.85 -25.36
CA ARG A 68 -7.46 11.66 -26.63
C ARG A 68 -8.94 12.07 -26.54
N ARG A 69 -9.47 12.34 -25.35
CA ARG A 69 -10.87 12.77 -25.15
C ARG A 69 -11.13 14.25 -25.45
N GLY A 70 -10.23 14.90 -26.20
CA GLY A 70 -10.32 16.31 -26.59
C GLY A 70 -10.51 16.57 -28.10
N ARG A 71 -10.88 15.58 -28.92
CA ARG A 71 -11.21 15.83 -30.33
C ARG A 71 -12.73 15.89 -30.53
N PRO A 72 -13.33 17.08 -30.67
CA PRO A 72 -14.71 17.19 -31.13
C PRO A 72 -14.81 16.64 -32.56
N ALA A 73 -15.88 15.90 -32.83
CA ALA A 73 -16.17 15.33 -34.15
C ALA A 73 -16.40 16.48 -35.16
N PRO A 74 -15.81 16.43 -36.37
CA PRO A 74 -16.13 17.40 -37.41
C PRO A 74 -17.56 17.15 -37.89
N ALA A 75 -18.37 18.21 -37.82
CA ALA A 75 -19.71 18.29 -38.39
C ALA A 75 -19.67 18.40 -39.92
#